data_AF-A0A7Y1M7P1-F1
#
_entry.id   AF-A0A7Y1M7P1-F1
#
_cell.length_a   1.000
_cell.length_b   1.000
_cell.length_c   1.000
_cell.angle_alpha   90.00
_cell.angle_beta   90.00
_cell.angle_gamma   90.00
#
_symmetry.space_group_name_H-M   'P 1'
#
loop_
_entity.id
_entity.type
_entity.pdbx_description
1 polymer ?
#
loop_
_entity_poly.entity_id
_entity_poly.type
_entity_poly.pdbx_seq_one_letter_code
_entity_poly.pdbx_strand_id
1 'polypeptide(L)'
;MSKPIPKSKRPLRKSRPGLEWARLYGSFNPGINTKTASEVVYEFLRRAELTSDPDQRLMQAQRVIGALMALLAFSAPGAGFRDLHLDVFARLAALTGETRDSLATMAGVAR
;
A
#
# COMPACT_ATOMS: atom_id res chain seq x y z
N MET A 1 -31.55 6.78 -2.00
CA MET A 1 -31.60 5.42 -2.58
C MET A 1 -30.60 5.35 -3.73
N SER A 2 -29.48 4.66 -3.57
CA SER A 2 -28.44 4.56 -4.62
C SER A 2 -28.83 3.50 -5.67
N LYS A 3 -28.79 3.89 -6.95
CA LYS A 3 -29.00 2.96 -8.07
C LYS A 3 -27.90 1.87 -8.09
N PRO A 4 -28.22 0.58 -8.27
CA PRO A 4 -27.23 -0.47 -8.33
C PRO A 4 -26.33 -0.32 -9.57
N ILE A 5 -25.03 -0.56 -9.41
CA ILE A 5 -24.05 -0.54 -10.49
C ILE A 5 -24.38 -1.67 -11.49
N PRO A 6 -24.54 -1.39 -12.79
CA PRO A 6 -24.88 -2.40 -13.77
C PRO A 6 -23.73 -3.42 -13.93
N LYS A 7 -24.03 -4.69 -13.69
CA LYS A 7 -23.08 -5.80 -13.89
C LYS A 7 -22.73 -5.90 -15.38
N SER A 8 -21.43 -5.92 -15.68
CA SER A 8 -20.90 -6.12 -17.02
C SER A 8 -21.45 -7.41 -17.65
N LYS A 9 -21.98 -7.32 -18.88
CA LYS A 9 -22.40 -8.48 -19.70
C LYS A 9 -21.23 -9.18 -20.40
N ARG A 10 -19.98 -8.90 -20.02
CA ARG A 10 -18.84 -9.64 -20.58
C ARG A 10 -18.98 -11.10 -20.17
N PRO A 11 -19.01 -12.05 -21.12
CA PRO A 11 -19.02 -13.46 -20.77
C PRO A 11 -17.76 -13.74 -19.93
N LEU A 12 -17.94 -14.32 -18.75
CA LEU A 12 -16.83 -14.98 -18.05
C LEU A 12 -16.19 -15.89 -19.08
N ARG A 13 -14.90 -15.67 -19.39
CA ARG A 13 -14.19 -16.48 -20.39
C ARG A 13 -14.39 -17.94 -19.99
N LYS A 14 -15.19 -18.66 -20.78
CA LYS A 14 -15.40 -20.10 -20.58
C LYS A 14 -14.01 -20.73 -20.61
N SER A 15 -13.63 -21.33 -19.50
CA SER A 15 -12.41 -22.10 -19.35
C SER A 15 -12.35 -23.09 -20.51
N ARG A 16 -11.34 -22.96 -21.38
CA ARG A 16 -11.11 -23.96 -22.43
C ARG A 16 -10.80 -25.30 -21.73
N PRO A 17 -11.23 -26.46 -22.27
CA PRO A 17 -10.77 -27.74 -21.74
C PRO A 17 -9.23 -27.77 -21.80
N GLY A 18 -8.57 -27.92 -20.65
CA GLY A 18 -7.10 -27.82 -20.54
C GLY A 18 -6.56 -26.46 -20.07
N LEU A 19 -7.39 -25.43 -19.95
CA LEU A 19 -7.08 -24.27 -19.13
C LEU A 19 -7.67 -24.56 -17.75
N GLU A 20 -6.96 -25.37 -16.94
CA GLU A 20 -7.19 -25.30 -15.50
C GLU A 20 -7.16 -23.81 -15.16
N TRP A 21 -8.18 -23.31 -14.44
CA TRP A 21 -7.99 -22.12 -13.64
C TRP A 21 -6.60 -22.27 -13.07
N ALA A 22 -5.71 -21.30 -13.30
CA ALA A 22 -4.45 -21.28 -12.58
C ALA A 22 -4.84 -21.16 -11.10
N ARG A 23 -5.23 -22.29 -10.49
CA ARG A 23 -5.17 -22.58 -9.09
C ARG A 23 -3.74 -22.19 -8.86
N LEU A 24 -3.58 -21.06 -8.19
CA LEU A 24 -2.31 -20.64 -7.64
C LEU A 24 -1.94 -21.77 -6.66
N TYR A 25 -1.43 -22.88 -7.20
CA TYR A 25 -0.92 -24.04 -6.50
C TYR A 25 0.49 -23.76 -5.96
N GLY A 26 0.92 -22.51 -5.99
CA GLY A 26 1.85 -22.04 -5.00
C GLY A 26 1.05 -21.84 -3.72
N SER A 27 1.19 -22.74 -2.75
CA SER A 27 1.12 -22.27 -1.37
C SER A 27 2.10 -21.09 -1.32
N PHE A 28 1.62 -19.89 -0.96
CA PHE A 28 2.54 -18.85 -0.53
C PHE A 28 3.16 -19.42 0.73
N ASN A 29 4.29 -20.11 0.59
CA ASN A 29 5.02 -20.64 1.71
C ASN A 29 5.46 -19.40 2.50
N PRO A 30 4.87 -19.12 3.69
CA PRO A 30 5.25 -17.94 4.44
C PRO A 30 6.68 -18.07 4.99
N GLY A 31 7.35 -19.22 4.75
CA GLY A 31 8.79 -19.30 4.56
C GLY A 31 9.58 -18.46 5.56
N ILE A 32 9.35 -18.69 6.85
CA ILE A 32 10.20 -18.39 8.01
C ILE A 32 11.05 -17.10 7.84
N ASN A 33 10.36 -15.96 7.68
CA ASN A 33 10.72 -14.66 8.26
C ASN A 33 9.63 -13.65 7.87
N THR A 34 8.51 -13.65 8.60
CA THR A 34 7.47 -12.65 8.33
C THR A 34 7.99 -11.30 8.78
N LYS A 35 8.35 -10.44 7.82
CA LYS A 35 8.72 -9.05 8.09
C LYS A 35 7.62 -8.38 8.91
N THR A 36 8.03 -7.66 9.95
CA THR A 36 7.13 -6.83 10.75
C THR A 36 6.54 -5.71 9.90
N ALA A 37 5.41 -5.14 10.33
CA ALA A 37 4.80 -4.00 9.63
C ALA A 37 5.80 -2.84 9.47
N SER A 38 6.61 -2.57 10.51
CA SER A 38 7.65 -1.54 10.48
C SER A 38 8.73 -1.83 9.43
N GLU A 39 9.22 -3.07 9.33
CA GLU A 39 10.22 -3.44 8.32
C GLU A 39 9.69 -3.28 6.89
N VAL A 40 8.42 -3.65 6.66
CA VAL A 40 7.78 -3.42 5.36
C VAL A 40 7.72 -1.93 5.05
N VAL A 41 7.19 -1.12 5.97
CA VAL A 41 7.04 0.33 5.76
C VAL A 41 8.40 1.01 5.55
N TYR A 42 9.43 0.63 6.32
CA TYR A 42 10.76 1.21 6.17
C TYR A 42 11.44 0.84 4.85
N GLU A 43 11.13 -0.31 4.26
CA GLU A 43 11.60 -0.64 2.90
C GLU A 43 10.97 0.28 1.84
N PHE A 44 9.68 0.61 1.98
CA PHE A 44 9.05 1.61 1.11
C PHE A 44 9.66 2.99 1.35
N LEU A 45 9.90 3.36 2.61
CA LEU A 45 10.47 4.64 2.98
C LEU A 45 11.89 4.81 2.40
N ARG A 46 12.73 3.77 2.49
CA ARG A 46 14.05 3.72 1.88
C ARG A 46 14.01 3.94 0.36
N ARG A 47 13.00 3.38 -0.33
CA ARG A 47 12.83 3.62 -1.78
C ARG A 47 12.48 5.07 -2.08
N ALA A 48 11.67 5.71 -1.24
CA ALA A 48 11.38 7.13 -1.35
C ALA A 48 12.64 7.98 -1.12
N GLU A 49 13.45 7.66 -0.11
CA GLU A 49 14.72 8.33 0.20
C GLU A 49 15.73 8.23 -0.96
N LEU A 50 15.80 7.08 -1.62
CA LEU A 50 16.69 6.85 -2.77
C LEU A 50 16.19 7.47 -4.08
N THR A 51 14.99 8.06 -4.09
CA THR A 51 14.41 8.65 -5.30
C THR A 51 14.90 10.09 -5.49
N SER A 52 15.72 10.31 -6.52
CA SER A 52 16.33 11.61 -6.80
C SER A 52 15.34 12.64 -7.36
N ASP A 53 14.44 12.19 -8.24
CA ASP A 53 13.46 13.05 -8.90
C ASP A 53 12.35 13.50 -7.92
N PRO A 54 12.10 14.81 -7.76
CA PRO A 54 11.12 15.32 -6.80
C PRO A 54 9.69 14.81 -7.03
N ASP A 55 9.24 14.76 -8.28
CA ASP A 55 7.87 14.33 -8.61
C ASP A 55 7.69 12.84 -8.32
N GLN A 56 8.67 12.02 -8.71
CA GLN A 56 8.67 10.60 -8.35
C GLN A 56 8.77 10.40 -6.83
N ARG A 57 9.53 11.24 -6.11
CA ARG A 57 9.64 11.15 -4.66
C ARG A 57 8.30 11.37 -3.98
N LEU A 58 7.51 12.34 -4.45
CA LEU A 58 6.15 12.57 -3.96
C LEU A 58 5.25 11.36 -4.22
N MET A 59 5.32 10.76 -5.41
CA MET A 59 4.60 9.52 -5.71
C MET A 59 5.03 8.35 -4.81
N GLN A 60 6.32 8.22 -4.51
CA GLN A 60 6.82 7.20 -3.59
C GLN A 60 6.34 7.47 -2.16
N ALA A 61 6.31 8.72 -1.72
CA ALA A 61 5.76 9.09 -0.41
C ALA A 61 4.29 8.66 -0.28
N GLN A 62 3.47 8.90 -1.29
CA GLN A 62 2.08 8.41 -1.33
C GLN A 62 2.00 6.88 -1.24
N ARG A 63 2.91 6.14 -1.88
CA ARG A 63 2.97 4.67 -1.79
C ARG A 63 3.38 4.20 -0.39
N VAL A 64 4.28 4.90 0.28
CA VAL A 64 4.65 4.62 1.69
C VAL A 64 3.42 4.77 2.59
N ILE A 65 2.67 5.85 2.44
CA ILE A 65 1.43 6.09 3.19
C ILE A 65 0.40 4.99 2.87
N GLY A 66 0.23 4.66 1.59
CA GLY A 66 -0.66 3.58 1.17
C GLY A 66 -0.28 2.21 1.75
N ALA A 67 1.01 1.88 1.81
CA ALA A 67 1.50 0.66 2.43
C ALA A 67 1.22 0.62 3.95
N LEU A 68 1.48 1.73 4.65
CA LEU A 68 1.19 1.87 6.08
C LEU A 68 -0.31 1.69 6.35
N MET A 69 -1.16 2.34 5.56
CA MET A 69 -2.62 2.23 5.70
C MET A 69 -3.14 0.83 5.33
N ALA A 70 -2.55 0.17 4.34
CA ALA A 70 -2.90 -1.21 4.00
C ALA A 70 -2.56 -2.18 5.15
N LEU A 71 -1.36 -2.06 5.74
CA LEU A 71 -0.96 -2.86 6.89
C LEU A 71 -1.87 -2.61 8.11
N LEU A 72 -2.26 -1.36 8.34
CA LEU A 72 -3.24 -0.99 9.35
C LEU A 72 -4.60 -1.67 9.09
N ALA A 73 -5.09 -1.62 7.85
CA ALA A 73 -6.36 -2.23 7.46
C ALA A 73 -6.36 -3.76 7.62
N PHE A 74 -5.21 -4.41 7.40
CA PHE A 74 -5.03 -5.85 7.67
C PHE A 74 -4.76 -6.17 9.14
N SER A 75 -4.79 -5.19 10.04
CA SER A 75 -4.47 -5.36 11.47
C SER A 75 -3.11 -6.03 11.70
N ALA A 76 -2.13 -5.73 10.84
CA ALA A 76 -0.80 -6.28 10.99
C ALA A 76 -0.20 -5.84 12.35
N PRO A 77 0.44 -6.75 13.11
CA PRO A 77 1.02 -6.41 14.40
C PRO A 77 1.96 -5.20 14.29
N GLY A 78 1.73 -4.19 15.14
CA GLY A 78 2.50 -2.94 15.19
C GLY A 78 2.11 -1.87 14.16
N ALA A 79 1.26 -2.17 13.18
CA ALA A 79 0.85 -1.18 12.16
C ALA A 79 -0.01 -0.04 12.71
N GLY A 80 -0.64 -0.22 13.86
CA GLY A 80 -1.44 0.80 14.55
C GLY A 80 -0.67 1.64 15.58
N PHE A 81 0.63 1.41 15.76
CA PHE A 81 1.41 2.17 16.74
C PHE A 81 1.54 3.63 16.31
N ARG A 82 1.05 4.54 17.15
CA ARG A 82 1.08 5.98 16.89
C ARG A 82 2.47 6.48 16.54
N ASP A 83 3.50 5.98 17.22
CA ASP A 83 4.88 6.42 17.00
C ASP A 83 5.40 6.04 15.61
N LEU A 84 4.98 4.89 15.06
CA LEU A 84 5.31 4.49 13.69
C LEU A 84 4.69 5.48 12.68
N HIS A 85 3.42 5.85 12.87
CA HIS A 85 2.76 6.83 12.00
C HIS A 85 3.44 8.20 12.09
N LEU A 86 3.73 8.67 13.30
CA LEU A 86 4.39 9.97 13.50
C LEU A 86 5.78 10.01 12.87
N ASP A 87 6.59 8.96 13.03
CA ASP A 87 7.92 8.87 12.42
C ASP A 87 7.85 8.85 10.90
N VAL A 88 6.99 8.00 10.32
CA VAL A 88 6.83 7.88 8.86
C VAL A 88 6.39 9.21 8.25
N PHE A 89 5.34 9.84 8.79
CA PHE A 89 4.87 11.13 8.28
C PHE A 89 5.90 12.25 8.50
N ALA A 90 6.68 12.24 9.59
CA ALA A 90 7.76 13.20 9.80
C ALA A 90 8.86 13.08 8.75
N ARG A 91 9.30 11.85 8.46
CA ARG A 91 10.35 11.58 7.46
C ARG A 91 9.88 11.92 6.05
N LEU A 92 8.66 11.55 5.69
CA LEU A 92 8.10 11.90 4.39
C LEU A 92 7.98 13.42 4.21
N ALA A 93 7.53 14.14 5.23
CA ALA A 93 7.47 15.61 5.22
C ALA A 93 8.86 16.23 4.97
N ALA A 94 9.89 15.73 5.65
CA ALA A 94 11.26 16.18 5.45
C ALA A 94 11.79 15.84 4.03
N LEU A 95 11.40 14.69 3.46
CA LEU A 95 11.87 14.23 2.15
C LEU A 95 11.22 14.97 0.98
N THR A 96 9.94 15.32 1.10
CA THR A 96 9.17 15.96 0.01
C THR A 96 9.04 17.47 0.18
N GLY A 97 9.34 18.02 1.36
CA GLY A 97 9.08 19.43 1.68
C GLY A 97 7.61 19.74 1.99
N GLU A 98 6.78 18.71 2.09
CA GLU A 98 5.34 18.83 2.34
C GLU A 98 5.02 18.81 3.83
N THR A 99 3.84 19.32 4.21
CA THR A 99 3.33 19.14 5.57
C THR A 99 2.74 17.74 5.75
N ARG A 100 2.67 17.26 7.00
CA ARG A 100 2.04 15.96 7.31
C ARG A 100 0.58 15.93 6.87
N ASP A 101 -0.14 17.03 7.05
CA ASP A 101 -1.54 17.16 6.65
C ASP A 101 -1.68 17.15 5.13
N SER A 102 -0.82 17.87 4.40
CA SER A 102 -0.76 17.84 2.93
C SER A 102 -0.55 16.41 2.42
N LEU A 103 0.42 15.69 2.99
CA LEU A 103 0.69 14.29 2.67
C LEU A 103 -0.52 13.38 2.95
N ALA A 104 -1.21 13.58 4.07
CA ALA A 104 -2.40 12.81 4.41
C ALA A 104 -3.56 13.10 3.45
N THR A 105 -3.78 14.35 3.08
CA THR A 105 -4.80 14.75 2.11
C THR A 105 -4.48 14.21 0.71
N MET A 106 -3.24 14.33 0.26
CA MET A 106 -2.79 13.82 -1.04
C MET A 106 -2.91 12.29 -1.15
N ALA A 107 -2.64 11.58 -0.06
CA ALA A 107 -2.83 10.14 0.00
C ALA A 107 -4.31 9.72 0.16
N GLY A 108 -5.24 10.69 0.27
CA GLY A 108 -6.67 10.44 0.47
C GLY A 108 -7.02 9.89 1.87
N VAL A 109 -6.11 10.06 2.84
CA VAL A 109 -6.27 9.60 4.23
C VAL A 109 -7.04 10.62 5.07
N ALA A 110 -6.82 11.91 4.83
CA ALA A 110 -7.54 13.01 5.46
C ALA A 110 -8.39 13.76 4.42
N ARG A 111 -9.50 14.36 4.86
CA ARG A 111 -10.38 15.22 4.03
C ARG A 111 -10.49 16.59 4.64
#